data_AF-A0A3D2R9R4-F1
#
_entry.id   AF-A0A3D2R9R4-F1
#
_cell.length_a   1.000
_cell.length_b   1.000
_cell.length_c   1.000
_cell.angle_alpha   90.00
_cell.angle_beta   90.00
_cell.angle_gamma   90.00
#
_symmetry.space_group_name_H-M   'P 1'
#
loop_
_entity.id
_entity.type
_entity.pdbx_description
1 polymer ?
#
loop_
_entity_poly.entity_id
_entity_poly.type
_entity_poly.pdbx_seq_one_letter_code
_entity_poly.pdbx_strand_id
1 'polypeptide(L)'
;MGHLQKALDLLFQRVGHVVHVSRVYQSPSMGFTGEDFLNAVAYLQTDRAPASVMQELLSIERDLGRQRVASGSQTQPSAEGTAQSDERHYSSRTIDLDLLAYGDLIQESSDLILPHPRIQNRLFVLQPFMDVAPEWVHPELGLNLTELLAQCPDSDPPKPIAQWLKNPLSAYDFTALRYLAIEGNIGAGKTSLAQMIARDFNGKLILERFADNAFLPQFYQDPERYAFALEMSFLADRFQQLAEQSAQYDLFSDLIIT
;
A
#
# COMPACT_ATOMS: atom_id res chain seq x y z
N MET A 1 3.64 -0.22 20.50
CA MET A 1 2.98 -1.20 19.61
C MET A 1 1.56 -0.85 19.19
N GLY A 2 0.63 -0.57 20.13
CA GLY A 2 -0.78 -0.34 19.78
C GLY A 2 -1.02 0.77 18.73
N HIS A 3 -0.18 1.80 18.70
CA HIS A 3 -0.26 2.87 17.69
C HIS A 3 0.21 2.42 16.29
N LEU A 4 1.27 1.62 16.19
CA LEU A 4 1.76 1.09 14.90
C LEU A 4 0.71 0.16 14.25
N GLN A 5 0.12 -0.75 15.02
CA GLN A 5 -0.92 -1.64 14.48
C GLN A 5 -2.15 -0.84 14.03
N LYS A 6 -2.62 0.10 14.84
CA LYS A 6 -3.77 0.96 14.46
C LYS A 6 -3.46 1.80 13.22
N ALA A 7 -2.24 2.31 13.09
CA ALA A 7 -1.81 3.03 11.90
C ALA A 7 -1.85 2.13 10.67
N LEU A 8 -1.33 0.90 10.76
CA LEU A 8 -1.38 -0.08 9.68
C LEU A 8 -2.82 -0.44 9.28
N ASP A 9 -3.71 -0.65 10.26
CA ASP A 9 -5.13 -0.93 10.01
C ASP A 9 -5.80 0.25 9.29
N LEU A 10 -5.50 1.49 9.66
CA LEU A 10 -6.03 2.69 9.01
C LEU A 10 -5.44 2.92 7.61
N LEU A 11 -4.15 2.61 7.41
CA LEU A 11 -3.52 2.63 6.09
C LEU A 11 -4.21 1.66 5.14
N PHE A 12 -4.49 0.44 5.60
CA PHE A 12 -5.24 -0.55 4.84
C PHE A 12 -6.64 -0.05 4.44
N GLN A 13 -7.37 0.55 5.39
CA GLN A 13 -8.74 1.00 5.16
C GLN A 13 -8.85 2.25 4.26
N ARG A 14 -7.88 3.18 4.34
CA ARG A 14 -8.00 4.51 3.72
C ARG A 14 -7.08 4.72 2.53
N VAL A 15 -5.89 4.12 2.55
CA VAL A 15 -4.85 4.36 1.55
C VAL A 15 -4.86 3.29 0.48
N GLY A 16 -4.76 2.01 0.87
CA GLY A 16 -4.73 0.92 -0.10
C GLY A 16 -4.32 -0.42 0.50
N HIS A 17 -4.19 -1.40 -0.38
CA HIS A 17 -3.87 -2.78 -0.02
C HIS A 17 -2.45 -2.89 0.57
N VAL A 18 -2.33 -3.46 1.77
CA VAL A 18 -1.03 -3.71 2.42
C VAL A 18 -0.50 -5.05 1.91
N VAL A 19 0.49 -4.99 1.02
CA VAL A 19 1.10 -6.19 0.41
C VAL A 19 2.07 -6.83 1.41
N HIS A 20 3.02 -6.04 1.93
CA HIS A 20 4.06 -6.51 2.85
C HIS A 20 4.29 -5.50 3.98
N VAL A 21 4.72 -6.01 5.14
CA VAL A 21 5.09 -5.21 6.31
C VAL A 21 6.41 -5.75 6.85
N SER A 22 7.33 -4.85 7.17
CA SER A 22 8.65 -5.19 7.70
C SER A 22 8.54 -5.78 9.10
N ARG A 23 9.66 -6.28 9.63
CA ARG A 23 9.79 -6.45 11.08
C ARG A 23 9.66 -5.10 11.77
N VAL A 24 9.34 -5.12 13.07
CA VAL A 24 9.44 -3.90 13.89
C VAL A 24 10.86 -3.77 14.40
N TYR A 25 11.41 -2.57 14.23
CA TYR A 25 12.77 -2.23 14.61
C TYR A 25 12.74 -1.17 15.72
N GLN A 26 13.59 -1.35 16.73
CA GLN A 26 13.76 -0.43 17.84
C GLN A 26 15.02 0.41 17.62
N SER A 27 14.91 1.72 17.71
CA SER A 27 16.05 2.65 17.63
C SER A 27 16.05 3.59 18.84
N PRO A 28 17.24 3.99 19.36
CA PRO A 28 17.32 4.93 20.46
C PRO A 28 16.73 6.31 20.08
N SER A 29 16.26 7.07 21.07
CA SER A 29 15.81 8.44 20.85
C SER A 29 16.99 9.34 20.48
N MET A 30 17.04 9.81 19.23
CA MET A 30 18.10 10.73 18.77
C MET A 30 17.87 12.13 19.37
N GLY A 31 18.75 12.57 20.28
CA GLY A 31 18.82 13.96 20.73
C GLY A 31 18.00 14.35 21.96
N PHE A 32 17.34 13.41 22.65
CA PHE A 32 16.71 13.66 23.96
C PHE A 32 16.61 12.38 24.81
N THR A 33 16.52 12.51 26.13
CA THR A 33 16.18 11.40 27.03
C THR A 33 14.70 11.05 26.90
N GLY A 34 14.39 9.99 26.15
CA GLY A 34 13.05 9.47 25.93
C GLY A 34 13.02 7.95 25.84
N GLU A 35 11.82 7.40 25.61
CA GLU A 35 11.66 5.97 25.28
C GLU A 35 12.11 5.72 23.84
N ASP A 36 12.69 4.53 23.60
CA ASP A 36 13.10 4.11 22.26
C ASP A 36 11.95 4.17 21.25
N PHE A 37 12.29 4.53 20.02
CA PHE A 37 11.34 4.57 18.91
C PHE A 37 11.15 3.19 18.30
N LEU A 38 9.91 2.89 17.91
CA LEU A 38 9.58 1.72 17.11
C LEU A 38 9.33 2.15 15.67
N ASN A 39 10.07 1.56 14.73
CA ASN A 39 10.02 1.84 13.31
C ASN A 39 9.58 0.60 12.55
N ALA A 40 8.77 0.80 11.51
CA ALA A 40 8.38 -0.24 10.57
C ALA A 40 8.08 0.42 9.22
N VAL A 41 8.25 -0.34 8.15
CA VAL A 41 7.89 0.06 6.78
C VAL A 41 6.80 -0.87 6.28
N ALA A 42 5.80 -0.30 5.62
CA ALA A 42 4.75 -1.05 4.94
C ALA A 42 4.80 -0.75 3.44
N TYR A 43 4.74 -1.81 2.63
CA TYR A 43 4.61 -1.71 1.19
C TYR A 43 3.13 -1.86 0.80
N LEU A 44 2.59 -0.80 0.20
CA LEU A 44 1.18 -0.70 -0.16
C LEU A 44 1.01 -0.59 -1.67
N GLN A 45 -0.09 -1.16 -2.17
CA GLN A 45 -0.62 -0.88 -3.49
C GLN A 45 -1.83 0.03 -3.37
N THR A 46 -1.85 1.10 -4.16
CA THR A 46 -2.93 2.07 -4.16
C THR A 46 -3.13 2.65 -5.56
N ASP A 47 -4.39 2.91 -5.89
CA ASP A 47 -4.78 3.61 -7.12
C ASP A 47 -4.92 5.13 -6.88
N ARG A 48 -4.59 5.61 -5.66
CA ARG A 48 -4.63 7.03 -5.28
C ARG A 48 -3.38 7.77 -5.70
N ALA A 49 -3.52 9.02 -6.15
CA ALA A 49 -2.38 9.88 -6.45
C ALA A 49 -1.51 10.15 -5.20
N PRO A 50 -0.19 10.38 -5.35
CA PRO A 50 0.73 10.59 -4.24
C PRO A 50 0.32 11.70 -3.27
N ALA A 51 -0.21 12.82 -3.80
CA ALA A 51 -0.72 13.92 -2.98
C ALA A 51 -1.90 13.50 -2.10
N SER A 52 -2.83 12.69 -2.64
CA SER A 52 -3.96 12.16 -1.89
C SER A 52 -3.50 11.17 -0.81
N VAL A 53 -2.48 10.34 -1.10
CA VAL A 53 -1.86 9.46 -0.11
C VAL A 53 -1.29 10.30 1.04
N MET A 54 -0.49 11.33 0.75
CA MET A 54 0.10 12.20 1.76
C MET A 54 -0.97 12.87 2.64
N GLN A 55 -2.08 13.33 2.05
CA GLN A 55 -3.20 13.89 2.80
C GLN A 55 -3.83 12.88 3.77
N GLU A 56 -3.99 11.63 3.35
CA GLU A 56 -4.50 10.55 4.21
C GLU A 56 -3.52 10.21 5.34
N LEU A 57 -2.20 10.16 5.08
CA LEU A 57 -1.19 9.94 6.11
C LEU A 57 -1.31 11.00 7.22
N LEU A 58 -1.35 12.28 6.83
CA LEU A 58 -1.53 13.41 7.76
C LEU A 58 -2.88 13.36 8.50
N SER A 59 -3.91 12.77 7.89
CA SER A 59 -5.22 12.56 8.53
C SER A 59 -5.15 11.47 9.60
N ILE A 60 -4.54 10.33 9.26
CA ILE A 60 -4.35 9.18 10.16
C ILE A 60 -3.53 9.58 11.39
N GLU A 61 -2.47 10.36 11.20
CA GLU A 61 -1.68 10.87 12.31
C GLU A 61 -2.51 11.72 13.28
N ARG A 62 -3.36 12.61 12.75
CA ARG A 62 -4.26 13.44 13.56
C ARG A 62 -5.26 12.59 14.33
N ASP A 63 -5.86 11.60 13.68
CA ASP A 63 -6.81 10.68 14.30
C ASP A 63 -6.18 9.84 15.42
N LEU A 64 -4.89 9.49 15.28
CA LEU A 64 -4.13 8.76 16.29
C LEU A 64 -3.53 9.67 17.38
N GLY A 65 -3.90 10.95 17.39
CA GLY A 65 -3.61 11.88 18.49
C GLY A 65 -2.41 12.80 18.25
N ARG A 66 -1.90 12.92 17.01
CA ARG A 66 -0.92 13.95 16.67
C ARG A 66 -1.57 15.34 16.72
N GLN A 67 -1.56 15.96 17.88
CA GLN A 67 -1.88 17.39 18.01
C GLN A 67 -0.65 18.17 17.53
N ARG A 68 -0.73 18.80 16.35
CA ARG A 68 0.22 19.86 16.00
C ARG A 68 -0.03 21.01 16.96
N VAL A 69 0.71 21.06 18.06
CA VAL A 69 0.81 22.29 18.85
C VAL A 69 1.36 23.31 17.87
N ALA A 70 0.57 24.34 17.58
CA ALA A 70 1.05 25.46 16.80
C ALA A 70 2.32 25.94 17.50
N SER A 71 3.48 25.76 16.86
CA SER A 71 4.76 26.31 17.30
C SER A 71 4.68 27.83 17.17
N GLY A 72 3.99 28.43 18.12
CA GLY A 72 3.64 29.84 18.17
C GLY A 72 3.00 30.08 19.52
N SER A 73 3.73 30.73 20.42
CA SER A 73 3.33 31.14 21.77
C SER A 73 3.27 30.06 22.86
N GLN A 74 4.44 29.57 23.28
CA GLN A 74 4.76 29.59 24.71
C GLN A 74 6.17 30.12 24.89
N THR A 75 6.26 31.43 24.96
CA THR A 75 7.40 32.17 25.50
C THR A 75 7.44 31.84 27.00
N GLN A 76 8.30 30.91 27.41
CA GLN A 76 8.92 31.03 28.73
C GLN A 76 10.18 31.89 28.56
N PRO A 77 10.35 32.96 29.35
CA PRO A 77 11.51 33.82 29.23
C PRO A 77 12.71 33.10 29.88
N SER A 78 13.55 32.48 29.06
CA SER A 78 14.90 32.11 29.46
C SER A 78 15.78 33.34 29.28
N ALA A 79 16.24 33.91 30.40
CA ALA A 79 17.30 34.89 30.41
C ALA A 79 18.60 34.27 29.84
N GLU A 80 19.36 35.11 29.13
CA GLU A 80 20.77 34.94 28.76
C GLU A 80 21.10 33.96 27.61
N GLY A 81 20.88 34.48 26.39
CA GLY A 81 21.84 34.59 25.29
C GLY A 81 22.89 33.49 25.06
N THR A 82 22.70 32.70 23.99
CA THR A 82 23.69 32.51 22.92
C THR A 82 23.04 31.83 21.69
N ALA A 83 23.65 32.03 20.53
CA ALA A 83 23.05 31.93 19.19
C ALA A 83 22.73 30.49 18.73
N GLN A 84 21.45 30.28 18.42
CA GLN A 84 20.91 29.85 17.12
C GLN A 84 21.47 28.56 16.48
N SER A 85 20.84 27.43 16.80
CA SER A 85 20.80 26.21 15.98
C SER A 85 19.35 25.77 15.80
N ASP A 86 18.99 25.39 14.57
CA ASP A 86 17.64 24.97 14.13
C ASP A 86 17.12 23.71 14.86
N GLU A 87 16.72 23.87 16.12
CA GLU A 87 16.05 22.83 16.90
C GLU A 87 14.54 22.84 16.60
N ARG A 88 14.14 22.19 15.50
CA ARG A 88 12.75 21.70 15.38
C ARG A 88 12.56 20.54 16.36
N HIS A 89 12.35 20.89 17.62
CA HIS A 89 11.77 20.12 18.73
C HIS A 89 11.45 18.64 18.38
N TYR A 90 12.38 17.74 18.68
CA TYR A 90 12.09 16.30 18.77
C TYR A 90 11.22 16.10 20.02
N SER A 91 9.90 16.17 19.86
CA SER A 91 8.96 15.78 20.91
C SER A 91 8.63 14.29 20.80
N SER A 92 8.33 13.64 21.93
CA SER A 92 7.71 12.31 21.92
C SER A 92 6.38 12.41 21.18
N ARG A 93 6.27 11.71 20.04
CA ARG A 93 5.08 11.71 19.17
C ARG A 93 4.45 10.33 19.22
N THR A 94 3.13 10.30 19.20
CA THR A 94 2.35 9.07 19.26
C THR A 94 2.56 8.18 18.01
N ILE A 95 2.65 8.80 16.82
CA ILE A 95 2.93 8.16 15.53
C ILE A 95 3.45 9.21 14.53
N ASP A 96 4.31 8.81 13.60
CA ASP A 96 4.78 9.61 12.45
C ASP A 96 4.71 8.70 11.22
N LEU A 97 4.07 9.17 10.14
CA LEU A 97 3.86 8.41 8.91
C LEU A 97 4.47 9.18 7.73
N ASP A 98 5.60 8.68 7.24
CA ASP A 98 6.31 9.25 6.09
C ASP A 98 6.04 8.43 4.82
N LEU A 99 5.74 9.10 3.71
CA LEU A 99 5.72 8.47 2.39
C LEU A 99 7.15 8.40 1.84
N LEU A 100 7.75 7.21 1.88
CA LEU A 100 9.14 7.00 1.47
C LEU A 100 9.30 7.06 -0.05
N ALA A 101 8.55 6.26 -0.79
CA ALA A 101 8.65 6.20 -2.25
C ALA A 101 7.27 5.90 -2.85
N TYR A 102 7.08 6.27 -4.11
CA TYR A 102 5.88 5.94 -4.88
C TYR A 102 6.30 5.35 -6.23
N GLY A 103 6.48 4.02 -6.27
CA GLY A 103 7.10 3.37 -7.42
C GLY A 103 8.50 3.93 -7.72
N ASP A 104 8.73 4.32 -8.96
CA ASP A 104 9.91 4.99 -9.49
C ASP A 104 9.72 6.52 -9.65
N LEU A 105 8.61 7.08 -9.13
CA LEU A 105 8.29 8.49 -9.27
C LEU A 105 9.32 9.38 -8.56
N ILE A 106 9.91 10.30 -9.33
CA ILE A 106 10.65 11.45 -8.82
C ILE A 106 9.72 12.66 -8.88
N GLN A 107 9.47 13.27 -7.73
CA GLN A 107 8.63 14.46 -7.63
C GLN A 107 9.22 15.43 -6.62
N GLU A 108 9.34 16.69 -7.00
CA GLU A 108 9.72 17.77 -6.09
C GLU A 108 8.65 18.86 -6.17
N SER A 109 7.84 18.99 -5.12
CA SER A 109 6.89 20.09 -4.95
C SER A 109 6.99 20.67 -3.56
N SER A 110 6.37 21.84 -3.33
CA SER A 110 6.36 22.48 -2.00
C SER A 110 5.76 21.59 -0.91
N ASP A 111 4.86 20.69 -1.30
CA ASP A 111 4.04 19.90 -0.38
C ASP A 111 4.49 18.44 -0.28
N LEU A 112 5.25 17.92 -1.27
CA LEU A 112 5.67 16.53 -1.34
C LEU A 112 6.94 16.35 -2.17
N ILE A 113 7.96 15.72 -1.56
CA ILE A 113 9.21 15.32 -2.22
C ILE A 113 9.28 13.80 -2.21
N LEU A 114 9.46 13.19 -3.39
CA LEU A 114 9.59 11.75 -3.61
C LEU A 114 10.78 11.44 -4.55
N PRO A 115 11.55 10.36 -4.28
CA PRO A 115 11.60 9.63 -3.01
C PRO A 115 11.95 10.55 -1.83
N HIS A 116 11.60 10.14 -0.61
CA HIS A 116 11.83 10.96 0.57
C HIS A 116 13.35 11.23 0.73
N PRO A 117 13.77 12.51 0.84
CA PRO A 117 15.17 12.92 0.63
C PRO A 117 16.14 12.45 1.72
N ARG A 118 15.63 11.80 2.78
CA ARG A 118 16.43 11.29 3.90
C ARG A 118 16.45 9.76 3.99
N ILE A 119 15.92 9.04 3.00
CA ILE A 119 15.94 7.56 3.00
C ILE A 119 17.38 7.05 3.15
N GLN A 120 18.28 7.51 2.29
CA GLN A 120 19.69 7.13 2.25
C GLN A 120 20.48 7.49 3.52
N ASN A 121 19.93 8.36 4.37
CA ASN A 121 20.62 8.91 5.54
C ASN A 121 20.19 8.27 6.86
N ARG A 122 19.30 7.26 6.86
CA ARG A 122 18.66 6.74 8.08
C ARG A 122 18.64 5.21 8.08
N LEU A 123 19.41 4.58 8.97
CA LEU A 123 19.44 3.12 9.09
C LEU A 123 18.09 2.55 9.55
N PHE A 124 17.38 3.28 10.43
CA PHE A 124 16.05 2.89 10.91
C PHE A 124 14.95 2.94 9.84
N VAL A 125 15.23 3.52 8.67
CA VAL A 125 14.38 3.46 7.48
C VAL A 125 14.87 2.35 6.55
N LEU A 126 16.16 2.37 6.18
CA LEU A 126 16.71 1.44 5.18
C LEU A 126 16.61 -0.03 5.59
N GLN A 127 16.82 -0.38 6.87
CA GLN A 127 16.73 -1.76 7.33
C GLN A 127 15.30 -2.34 7.19
N PRO A 128 14.24 -1.72 7.75
CA PRO A 128 12.89 -2.20 7.49
C PRO A 128 12.45 -2.05 6.02
N PHE A 129 13.01 -1.11 5.25
CA PHE A 129 12.72 -1.02 3.81
C PHE A 129 13.24 -2.25 3.04
N MET A 130 14.43 -2.75 3.38
CA MET A 130 14.97 -3.99 2.82
C MET A 130 14.07 -5.20 3.06
N ASP A 131 13.35 -5.25 4.19
CA ASP A 131 12.46 -6.37 4.51
C ASP A 131 11.25 -6.45 3.56
N VAL A 132 10.83 -5.32 2.97
CA VAL A 132 9.57 -5.25 2.17
C VAL A 132 9.80 -5.07 0.67
N ALA A 133 10.92 -4.48 0.26
CA ALA A 133 11.20 -4.20 -1.14
C ALA A 133 12.70 -4.27 -1.46
N PRO A 134 13.36 -5.45 -1.28
CA PRO A 134 14.81 -5.59 -1.43
C PRO A 134 15.34 -5.24 -2.83
N GLU A 135 14.51 -5.42 -3.86
CA GLU A 135 14.83 -5.13 -5.26
C GLU A 135 14.59 -3.67 -5.66
N TRP A 136 14.14 -2.81 -4.75
CA TRP A 136 13.91 -1.40 -5.06
C TRP A 136 15.24 -0.68 -5.33
N VAL A 137 15.28 0.04 -6.45
CA VAL A 137 16.41 0.88 -6.85
C VAL A 137 15.97 2.33 -6.72
N HIS A 138 16.81 3.14 -6.06
CA HIS A 138 16.52 4.55 -5.88
C HIS A 138 16.50 5.25 -7.24
N PRO A 139 15.38 5.86 -7.67
CA PRO A 139 15.24 6.36 -9.03
C PRO A 139 16.18 7.53 -9.34
N GLU A 140 16.50 8.38 -8.35
CA GLU A 140 17.43 9.49 -8.52
C GLU A 140 18.92 9.09 -8.42
N LEU A 141 19.29 8.25 -7.44
CA LEU A 141 20.69 7.87 -7.18
C LEU A 141 21.15 6.66 -8.01
N GLY A 142 20.22 5.86 -8.54
CA GLY A 142 20.51 4.61 -9.25
C GLY A 142 21.09 3.50 -8.37
N LEU A 143 21.06 3.67 -7.04
CA LEU A 143 21.60 2.71 -6.07
C LEU A 143 20.50 1.79 -5.54
N ASN A 144 20.80 0.51 -5.38
CA ASN A 144 19.90 -0.42 -4.68
C ASN A 144 19.99 -0.23 -3.16
N LEU A 145 19.03 -0.76 -2.42
CA LEU A 145 18.99 -0.62 -0.96
C LEU A 145 20.21 -1.23 -0.24
N THR A 146 20.85 -2.26 -0.79
CA THR A 146 22.09 -2.84 -0.21
C THR A 146 23.25 -1.85 -0.30
N GLU A 147 23.39 -1.16 -1.43
CA GLU A 147 24.38 -0.11 -1.65
C GLU A 147 24.09 1.12 -0.77
N LEU A 148 22.83 1.52 -0.65
CA LEU A 148 22.41 2.62 0.23
C LEU A 148 22.69 2.32 1.70
N LEU A 149 22.46 1.08 2.15
CA LEU A 149 22.81 0.65 3.51
C LEU A 149 24.32 0.73 3.76
N ALA A 150 25.14 0.33 2.78
CA ALA A 150 26.59 0.38 2.90
C ALA A 150 27.14 1.82 2.91
N GLN A 151 26.44 2.76 2.27
CA GLN A 151 26.83 4.18 2.18
C GLN A 151 26.13 5.07 3.22
N CYS A 152 25.31 4.49 4.10
CA CYS A 152 24.54 5.26 5.06
C CYS A 152 25.48 5.91 6.09
N PRO A 153 25.39 7.23 6.31
CA PRO A 153 26.24 7.93 7.29
C PRO A 153 25.82 7.69 8.74
N ASP A 154 24.62 7.16 8.97
CA ASP A 154 24.11 6.82 10.29
C ASP A 154 24.86 5.61 10.86
N SER A 155 25.19 5.65 12.14
CA SER A 155 26.05 4.66 12.81
C SER A 155 25.34 3.87 13.90
N ASP A 156 24.05 4.15 14.14
CA ASP A 156 23.23 3.48 15.14
C ASP A 156 22.18 2.58 14.45
N PRO A 157 22.54 1.33 14.08
CA PRO A 157 21.60 0.42 13.45
C PRO A 157 20.46 0.08 14.42
N PRO A 158 19.21 0.09 13.95
CA PRO A 158 18.12 -0.30 14.81
C PRO A 158 18.15 -1.82 15.06
N LYS A 159 17.46 -2.28 16.10
CA LYS A 159 17.41 -3.71 16.46
C LYS A 159 16.03 -4.29 16.17
N PRO A 160 15.91 -5.40 15.42
CA PRO A 160 14.63 -6.05 15.23
C PRO A 160 14.11 -6.59 16.57
N ILE A 161 12.84 -6.37 16.86
CA ILE A 161 12.18 -6.92 18.05
C ILE A 161 11.30 -8.10 17.69
N ALA A 162 11.07 -9.01 18.64
CA ALA A 162 10.25 -10.21 18.43
C ALA A 162 8.73 -9.93 18.31
N GLN A 163 8.33 -8.67 18.12
CA GLN A 163 6.94 -8.26 18.00
C GLN A 163 6.62 -7.96 16.54
N TRP A 164 5.48 -8.48 16.06
CA TRP A 164 5.11 -8.46 14.66
C TRP A 164 3.85 -7.64 14.48
N LEU A 165 3.80 -6.84 13.41
CA LEU A 165 2.57 -6.24 12.95
C LEU A 165 1.75 -7.28 12.19
N LYS A 166 0.45 -7.32 12.44
CA LYS A 166 -0.47 -8.21 11.74
C LYS A 166 -0.93 -7.50 10.48
N ASN A 167 -0.73 -8.14 9.32
CA ASN A 167 -1.30 -7.62 8.07
C ASN A 167 -2.84 -7.62 8.20
N PRO A 168 -3.53 -6.48 8.07
CA PRO A 168 -4.98 -6.40 8.21
C PRO A 168 -5.74 -7.31 7.24
N LEU A 169 -5.14 -7.62 6.08
CA LEU A 169 -5.71 -8.54 5.10
C LEU A 169 -5.98 -9.93 5.69
N SER A 170 -5.17 -10.39 6.65
CA SER A 170 -5.33 -11.70 7.30
C SER A 170 -6.64 -11.85 8.08
N ALA A 171 -7.34 -10.76 8.37
CA ALA A 171 -8.67 -10.78 8.98
C ALA A 171 -9.78 -11.15 7.98
N TYR A 172 -9.49 -11.09 6.67
CA TYR A 172 -10.42 -11.39 5.60
C TYR A 172 -10.07 -12.74 4.97
N ASP A 173 -10.86 -13.76 5.29
CA ASP A 173 -10.65 -15.09 4.75
C ASP A 173 -11.55 -15.33 3.53
N PHE A 174 -10.95 -15.27 2.34
CA PHE A 174 -11.59 -15.66 1.08
C PHE A 174 -11.30 -17.11 0.68
N THR A 175 -10.50 -17.86 1.45
CA THR A 175 -10.16 -19.26 1.11
C THR A 175 -11.38 -20.18 1.19
N ALA A 176 -12.38 -19.82 2.00
CA ALA A 176 -13.66 -20.52 2.03
C ALA A 176 -14.49 -20.31 0.75
N LEU A 177 -14.23 -19.25 -0.01
CA LEU A 177 -14.92 -18.93 -1.25
C LEU A 177 -14.14 -19.52 -2.43
N ARG A 178 -14.70 -20.56 -3.04
CA ARG A 178 -14.15 -21.13 -4.30
C ARG A 178 -14.56 -20.34 -5.54
N TYR A 179 -15.69 -19.64 -5.45
CA TYR A 179 -16.29 -18.97 -6.60
C TYR A 179 -17.03 -17.71 -6.16
N LEU A 180 -16.74 -16.59 -6.83
CA LEU A 180 -17.38 -15.29 -6.65
C LEU A 180 -17.83 -14.76 -8.01
N ALA A 181 -19.14 -14.61 -8.20
CA ALA A 181 -19.70 -13.95 -9.38
C ALA A 181 -20.12 -12.52 -9.05
N ILE A 182 -19.73 -11.56 -9.91
CA ILE A 182 -20.07 -10.14 -9.76
C ILE A 182 -21.01 -9.73 -10.89
N GLU A 183 -22.30 -9.68 -10.58
CA GLU A 183 -23.34 -9.30 -11.54
C GLU A 183 -23.85 -7.85 -11.34
N GLY A 184 -24.48 -7.30 -12.39
CA GLY A 184 -25.11 -5.98 -12.36
C GLY A 184 -25.00 -5.21 -13.67
N ASN A 185 -25.46 -3.96 -13.65
CA ASN A 185 -25.66 -3.14 -14.86
C ASN A 185 -24.34 -2.76 -15.55
N ILE A 186 -24.39 -2.49 -16.86
CA ILE A 186 -23.25 -1.97 -17.63
C ILE A 186 -22.81 -0.63 -17.03
N GLY A 187 -21.49 -0.42 -16.90
CA GLY A 187 -20.92 0.79 -16.32
C GLY A 187 -20.92 0.86 -14.79
N ALA A 188 -21.47 -0.13 -14.08
CA ALA A 188 -21.50 -0.16 -12.61
C ALA A 188 -20.14 -0.44 -11.95
N GLY A 189 -19.05 -0.59 -12.71
CA GLY A 189 -17.71 -0.84 -12.18
C GLY A 189 -17.39 -2.32 -11.83
N LYS A 190 -18.22 -3.27 -12.28
CA LYS A 190 -18.06 -4.71 -11.97
C LYS A 190 -16.68 -5.27 -12.33
N THR A 191 -16.22 -5.01 -13.55
CA THR A 191 -14.92 -5.47 -14.03
C THR A 191 -13.78 -4.90 -13.19
N SER A 192 -13.87 -3.62 -12.82
CA SER A 192 -12.89 -2.98 -11.94
C SER A 192 -12.91 -3.60 -10.55
N LEU A 193 -14.10 -3.84 -9.96
CA LEU A 193 -14.23 -4.52 -8.67
C LEU A 193 -13.65 -5.94 -8.71
N ALA A 194 -13.96 -6.71 -9.76
CA ALA A 194 -13.47 -8.07 -9.94
C ALA A 194 -11.93 -8.10 -10.05
N GLN A 195 -11.35 -7.15 -10.78
CA GLN A 195 -9.89 -6.97 -10.88
C GLN A 195 -9.26 -6.62 -9.53
N MET A 196 -9.88 -5.72 -8.75
CA MET A 196 -9.39 -5.35 -7.42
C MET A 196 -9.40 -6.54 -6.47
N ILE A 197 -10.50 -7.29 -6.40
CA ILE A 197 -10.60 -8.48 -5.52
C ILE A 197 -9.62 -9.56 -5.97
N ALA A 198 -9.48 -9.79 -7.28
CA ALA A 198 -8.51 -10.75 -7.82
C ALA A 198 -7.07 -10.39 -7.43
N ARG A 199 -6.70 -9.11 -7.56
CA ARG A 199 -5.38 -8.59 -7.18
C ARG A 199 -5.14 -8.73 -5.68
N ASP A 200 -6.10 -8.31 -4.86
CA ASP A 200 -5.91 -8.19 -3.41
C ASP A 200 -5.95 -9.55 -2.69
N PHE A 201 -6.71 -10.51 -3.22
CA PHE A 201 -6.88 -11.85 -2.62
C PHE A 201 -6.21 -12.99 -3.41
N ASN A 202 -5.32 -12.65 -4.34
CA ASN A 202 -4.67 -13.61 -5.24
C ASN A 202 -5.69 -14.52 -5.97
N GLY A 203 -6.85 -13.97 -6.30
CA GLY A 203 -7.95 -14.67 -6.96
C GLY A 203 -7.75 -14.76 -8.47
N LYS A 204 -8.28 -15.82 -9.07
CA LYS A 204 -8.25 -16.06 -10.51
C LYS A 204 -9.41 -15.35 -11.19
N LEU A 205 -9.13 -14.31 -11.95
CA LEU A 205 -10.13 -13.51 -12.65
C LEU A 205 -10.49 -14.10 -14.02
N ILE A 206 -11.78 -14.27 -14.30
CA ILE A 206 -12.31 -14.77 -15.58
C ILE A 206 -13.34 -13.77 -16.15
N LEU A 207 -12.86 -12.86 -17.00
CA LEU A 207 -13.71 -11.86 -17.65
C LEU A 207 -14.42 -12.40 -18.90
N GLU A 208 -15.55 -11.78 -19.25
CA GLU A 208 -16.30 -12.06 -20.48
C GLU A 208 -15.51 -11.67 -21.72
N ARG A 209 -15.47 -12.58 -22.70
CA ARG A 209 -14.85 -12.38 -24.00
C ARG A 209 -15.90 -11.90 -25.00
N PHE A 210 -16.30 -10.63 -24.89
CA PHE A 210 -17.31 -10.07 -25.79
C PHE A 210 -16.78 -9.82 -27.21
N ALA A 211 -15.51 -9.48 -27.34
CA ALA A 211 -14.95 -8.95 -28.59
C ALA A 211 -14.84 -9.99 -29.72
N ASP A 212 -14.76 -11.28 -29.39
CA ASP A 212 -14.51 -12.36 -30.34
C ASP A 212 -15.79 -13.05 -30.84
N ASN A 213 -16.97 -12.55 -30.43
CA ASN A 213 -18.23 -13.21 -30.73
C ASN A 213 -18.75 -12.89 -32.15
N ALA A 214 -18.77 -13.90 -33.02
CA ALA A 214 -19.20 -13.79 -34.41
C ALA A 214 -20.67 -13.36 -34.60
N PHE A 215 -21.53 -13.59 -33.60
CA PHE A 215 -22.95 -13.24 -33.64
C PHE A 215 -23.23 -11.83 -33.11
N LEU A 216 -22.29 -11.20 -32.39
CA LEU A 216 -22.49 -9.86 -31.82
C LEU A 216 -22.81 -8.80 -32.89
N PRO A 217 -22.07 -8.71 -34.02
CA PRO A 217 -22.39 -7.76 -35.08
C PRO A 217 -23.75 -8.05 -35.75
N GLN A 218 -24.11 -9.32 -35.87
CA GLN A 218 -25.36 -9.76 -36.50
C GLN A 218 -26.57 -9.45 -35.61
N PHE A 219 -26.41 -9.58 -34.29
CA PHE A 219 -27.42 -9.22 -33.31
C PHE A 219 -27.78 -7.72 -33.35
N TYR A 220 -26.78 -6.84 -33.50
CA TYR A 220 -27.06 -5.40 -33.64
C TYR A 220 -27.82 -5.05 -34.93
N GLN A 221 -27.82 -5.93 -35.94
CA GLN A 221 -28.56 -5.74 -37.19
C GLN A 221 -29.98 -6.32 -37.13
N ASP A 222 -30.16 -7.49 -36.50
CA ASP A 222 -31.44 -8.19 -36.40
C ASP A 222 -31.55 -8.98 -35.08
N PRO A 223 -32.00 -8.32 -33.99
CA PRO A 223 -32.05 -8.94 -32.67
C PRO A 223 -32.98 -10.16 -32.60
N GLU A 224 -34.15 -10.14 -33.25
CA GLU A 224 -35.13 -11.24 -33.17
C GLU A 224 -34.55 -12.54 -33.74
N ARG A 225 -33.76 -12.44 -34.82
CA ARG A 225 -33.18 -13.61 -35.48
C ARG A 225 -31.94 -14.16 -34.78
N TYR A 226 -31.09 -13.29 -34.22
CA TYR A 226 -29.77 -13.69 -33.72
C TYR A 226 -29.66 -13.74 -32.19
N ALA A 227 -30.67 -13.29 -31.43
CA ALA A 227 -30.64 -13.31 -29.95
C ALA A 227 -30.30 -14.68 -29.38
N PHE A 228 -31.01 -15.73 -29.81
CA PHE A 228 -30.81 -17.08 -29.28
C PHE A 228 -29.41 -17.64 -29.60
N ALA A 229 -28.93 -17.43 -30.84
CA ALA A 229 -27.59 -17.87 -31.23
C ALA A 229 -26.50 -17.16 -30.43
N LEU A 230 -26.68 -15.85 -30.21
CA LEU A 230 -25.78 -15.05 -29.39
C LEU A 230 -25.76 -15.53 -27.94
N GLU A 231 -26.92 -15.73 -27.32
CA GLU A 231 -27.02 -16.20 -25.94
C GLU A 231 -26.40 -17.59 -25.75
N MET A 232 -26.68 -18.53 -26.66
CA MET A 232 -26.07 -19.86 -26.65
C MET A 232 -24.55 -19.81 -26.82
N SER A 233 -24.04 -18.90 -27.65
CA SER A 233 -22.59 -18.73 -27.82
C SER A 233 -21.91 -18.19 -26.55
N PHE A 234 -22.53 -17.26 -25.83
CA PHE A 234 -22.01 -16.79 -24.54
C PHE A 234 -22.02 -17.90 -23.48
N LEU A 235 -23.11 -18.67 -23.41
CA LEU A 235 -23.21 -19.80 -22.48
C LEU A 235 -22.13 -20.85 -22.75
N ALA A 236 -21.92 -21.22 -24.03
CA ALA A 236 -20.92 -22.21 -24.42
C ALA A 236 -19.50 -21.74 -24.10
N ASP A 237 -19.16 -20.49 -24.42
CA ASP A 237 -17.85 -19.92 -24.10
C ASP A 237 -17.61 -19.87 -22.58
N ARG A 238 -18.62 -19.47 -21.80
CA ARG A 238 -18.54 -19.48 -20.33
C ARG A 238 -18.36 -20.88 -19.75
N PHE A 239 -19.11 -21.86 -20.24
CA PHE A 239 -18.94 -23.24 -19.81
C PHE A 239 -17.53 -23.75 -20.10
N GLN A 240 -17.00 -23.48 -21.29
CA GLN A 240 -15.66 -23.88 -21.67
C GLN A 240 -14.59 -23.22 -20.80
N GLN A 241 -14.71 -21.89 -20.56
CA GLN A 241 -13.81 -21.16 -19.66
C GLN A 241 -13.80 -21.76 -18.25
N LEU A 242 -14.96 -22.05 -17.67
CA LEU A 242 -15.03 -22.63 -16.33
C LEU A 242 -14.50 -24.07 -16.30
N ALA A 243 -14.82 -24.88 -17.30
CA ALA A 243 -14.38 -26.28 -17.39
C ALA A 243 -12.84 -26.38 -17.50
N GLU A 244 -12.22 -25.61 -18.38
CA GLU A 244 -10.75 -25.58 -18.55
C GLU A 244 -10.03 -25.20 -17.25
N GLN A 245 -10.59 -24.25 -16.50
CA GLN A 245 -9.95 -23.74 -15.30
C GLN A 245 -10.22 -24.61 -14.06
N SER A 246 -11.36 -25.31 -14.00
CA SER A 246 -11.64 -26.28 -12.94
C SER A 246 -10.73 -27.52 -12.99
N ALA A 247 -10.15 -27.82 -14.16
CA ALA A 247 -9.22 -28.94 -14.33
C ALA A 247 -7.79 -28.59 -13.88
N GLN A 248 -7.44 -27.30 -13.88
CA GLN A 248 -6.20 -26.79 -13.30
C GLN A 248 -6.42 -26.46 -11.83
N TYR A 249 -6.27 -27.46 -10.97
CA TYR A 249 -6.09 -27.23 -9.53
C TYR A 249 -4.77 -26.48 -9.34
N ASP A 250 -4.85 -25.18 -9.12
CA ASP A 250 -3.69 -24.38 -8.74
C ASP A 250 -3.44 -24.60 -7.24
N LEU A 251 -2.21 -24.95 -6.86
CA LEU A 251 -1.87 -25.30 -5.47
C LEU A 251 -1.95 -24.10 -4.51
N PHE A 252 -2.15 -22.88 -5.03
CA PHE A 252 -1.93 -21.64 -4.31
C PHE A 252 -3.10 -20.64 -4.31
N SER A 253 -4.13 -20.79 -5.17
CA SER A 253 -5.39 -20.05 -4.98
C SER A 253 -6.62 -20.79 -5.52
N ASP A 254 -7.58 -21.00 -4.62
CA ASP A 254 -8.84 -21.69 -4.89
C ASP A 254 -9.99 -20.72 -5.27
N LEU A 255 -9.78 -19.40 -5.21
CA LEU A 255 -10.81 -18.39 -5.46
C LEU A 255 -10.89 -18.04 -6.96
N ILE A 256 -11.99 -18.41 -7.60
CA ILE A 256 -12.35 -17.96 -8.95
C ILE A 256 -13.29 -16.75 -8.85
N ILE A 257 -13.03 -15.70 -9.65
CA ILE A 257 -13.84 -14.49 -9.70
C ILE A 257 -14.30 -14.26 -11.14
N THR A 258 -15.61 -14.08 -11.35
CA THR A 258 -16.23 -13.91 -12.68
C THR A 258 -17.08 -12.66 -12.79
#